data_AF-A0A5D6XLI6-F1
#
_entry.id   AF-A0A5D6XLI6-F1
#
_cell.length_a   1.000
_cell.length_b   1.000
_cell.length_c   1.000
_cell.angle_alpha   90.00
_cell.angle_beta   90.00
_cell.angle_gamma   90.00
#
_symmetry.space_group_name_H-M   'P 1'
#
loop_
_entity.id
_entity.type
_entity.pdbx_description
1 polymer ?
#
loop_
_entity_poly.entity_id
_entity_poly.type
_entity_poly.pdbx_seq_one_letter_code
_entity_poly.pdbx_strand_id
1 'polypeptide(L)'
;MPKSDVIERAAIYCSSTKFERIFDDFAREHAETFLDALDAKGGDVEHKHEYKEIHDKYLRLFEEELSDFVESEGSTIDEFFRECRAVVNAKVTGYFDEHKYVWFVEHLLASMEYELFFSLMINEARRLRRK
;
A
#
# COMPACT_ATOMS: atom_id res chain seq x y z
N MET A 1 29.75 -1.28 8.54
CA MET A 1 28.56 -2.11 8.90
C MET A 1 28.05 -2.74 7.63
N PRO A 2 27.62 -4.02 7.63
CA PRO A 2 27.02 -4.59 6.42
C PRO A 2 25.77 -3.76 6.11
N LYS A 3 25.61 -3.34 4.86
CA LYS A 3 24.37 -2.72 4.39
C LYS A 3 23.27 -3.72 4.69
N SER A 4 22.47 -3.42 5.72
CA SER A 4 21.21 -4.11 5.93
C SER A 4 20.44 -4.03 4.60
N ASP A 5 19.71 -5.09 4.25
CA ASP A 5 18.88 -5.13 3.04
C ASP A 5 17.80 -4.04 3.16
N VAL A 6 17.73 -3.08 2.24
CA VAL A 6 16.73 -1.99 2.31
C VAL A 6 15.32 -2.53 2.22
N ILE A 7 15.12 -3.71 1.61
CA ILE A 7 13.85 -4.44 1.61
C ILE A 7 13.47 -4.89 3.01
N GLU A 8 14.41 -5.40 3.81
CA GLU A 8 14.15 -5.80 5.20
C GLU A 8 13.69 -4.61 6.05
N ARG A 9 14.36 -3.47 5.93
CA ARG A 9 14.02 -2.27 6.70
C ARG A 9 12.69 -1.67 6.25
N ALA A 10 12.42 -1.65 4.94
CA ALA A 10 11.12 -1.25 4.42
C ALA A 10 10.00 -2.17 4.91
N ALA A 11 10.21 -3.48 4.96
CA ALA A 11 9.23 -4.42 5.50
C ALA A 11 8.90 -4.14 6.97
N ILE A 12 9.92 -3.82 7.78
CA ILE A 12 9.75 -3.42 9.18
C ILE A 12 9.00 -2.09 9.28
N TYR A 13 9.36 -1.10 8.46
CA TYR A 13 8.72 0.21 8.46
C TYR A 13 7.24 0.14 8.05
N CYS A 14 6.93 -0.54 6.96
CA CYS A 14 5.54 -0.71 6.47
C CYS A 14 4.67 -1.50 7.45
N SER A 15 5.28 -2.33 8.31
CA SER A 15 4.58 -3.05 9.38
C SER A 15 4.48 -2.24 10.69
N SER A 16 4.98 -1.01 10.71
CA SER A 16 4.98 -0.17 11.92
C SER A 16 3.65 0.53 12.15
N THR A 17 3.33 0.78 13.42
CA THR A 17 2.15 1.57 13.80
C THR A 17 2.22 3.01 13.30
N LYS A 18 3.42 3.54 13.02
CA LYS A 18 3.59 4.87 12.42
C LYS A 18 3.03 4.86 11.00
N PHE A 19 3.49 3.90 10.19
CA PHE A 19 3.06 3.78 8.80
C PHE A 19 1.56 3.48 8.72
N GLU A 20 1.07 2.52 9.50
CA GLU A 20 -0.36 2.17 9.57
C GLU A 20 -1.24 3.40 9.87
N ARG A 21 -0.87 4.22 10.86
CA ARG A 21 -1.64 5.42 11.25
C ARG A 21 -1.81 6.43 10.12
N ILE A 22 -0.80 6.59 9.26
CA ILE A 22 -0.85 7.55 8.15
C ILE A 22 -1.98 7.19 7.19
N PHE A 23 -2.08 5.90 6.82
CA PHE A 23 -3.14 5.42 5.92
C PHE A 23 -4.49 5.29 6.60
N ASP A 24 -4.52 4.99 7.90
CA ASP A 24 -5.73 5.01 8.72
C ASP A 24 -6.35 6.42 8.77
N ASP A 25 -5.51 7.44 8.98
CA ASP A 25 -5.96 8.83 9.01
C ASP A 25 -6.41 9.31 7.63
N PHE A 26 -5.67 8.94 6.57
CA PHE A 26 -6.11 9.16 5.18
C PHE A 26 -7.48 8.52 4.90
N ALA A 27 -7.66 7.26 5.29
CA ALA A 27 -8.91 6.55 5.08
C ALA A 27 -10.07 7.24 5.81
N ARG A 28 -9.86 7.71 7.05
CA ARG A 28 -10.88 8.45 7.82
C ARG A 28 -11.25 9.77 7.17
N GLU A 29 -10.27 10.51 6.65
CA GLU A 29 -10.49 11.80 5.98
C GLU A 29 -11.33 11.65 4.71
N HIS A 30 -11.16 10.54 3.98
CA HIS A 30 -11.82 10.34 2.69
C HIS A 30 -13.05 9.41 2.74
N ALA A 31 -13.30 8.72 3.84
CA ALA A 31 -14.35 7.70 3.98
C ALA A 31 -15.76 8.20 3.66
N GLU A 32 -16.06 9.47 3.92
CA GLU A 32 -17.39 10.05 3.64
C GLU A 32 -17.76 9.95 2.16
N THR A 33 -16.77 10.11 1.27
CA THR A 33 -16.95 10.03 -0.19
C THR A 33 -17.46 8.65 -0.63
N PHE A 34 -17.22 7.60 0.17
CA PHE A 34 -17.57 6.21 -0.15
C PHE A 34 -18.85 5.74 0.55
N LEU A 35 -19.58 6.62 1.25
CA LEU A 35 -20.81 6.24 1.96
C LEU A 35 -21.91 5.79 0.98
N ASP A 36 -22.00 6.43 -0.17
CA ASP A 36 -22.94 6.13 -1.24
C ASP A 36 -22.71 4.73 -1.86
N ALA A 37 -21.45 4.30 -1.97
CA ALA A 37 -21.11 2.95 -2.38
C ALA A 37 -21.65 1.88 -1.42
N LEU A 38 -21.94 2.22 -0.17
CA LEU A 38 -22.60 1.30 0.78
C LEU A 38 -24.10 1.12 0.52
N ASP A 39 -24.71 2.05 -0.20
CA ASP A 39 -26.15 2.08 -0.45
C ASP A 39 -26.51 1.47 -1.83
N ALA A 40 -25.49 1.09 -2.61
CA ALA A 40 -25.66 0.38 -3.87
C ALA A 40 -26.40 -0.96 -3.65
N LYS A 41 -27.63 -1.04 -4.18
CA LYS A 41 -28.47 -2.23 -4.09
C LYS A 41 -28.08 -3.24 -5.17
N GLY A 42 -27.73 -4.46 -4.78
CA GLY A 42 -27.50 -5.58 -5.70
C GLY A 42 -26.04 -5.93 -5.98
N GLY A 43 -25.09 -5.28 -5.31
CA GLY A 43 -23.66 -5.64 -5.37
C GLY A 43 -22.89 -5.07 -6.57
N ASP A 44 -23.57 -4.36 -7.48
CA ASP A 44 -22.95 -3.60 -8.55
C ASP A 44 -22.77 -2.15 -8.07
N VAL A 45 -21.57 -1.81 -7.63
CA VAL A 45 -21.25 -0.47 -7.14
C VAL A 45 -20.81 0.39 -8.31
N GLU A 46 -21.44 1.55 -8.48
CA GLU A 46 -20.95 2.53 -9.45
C GLU A 46 -19.60 3.10 -8.98
N HIS A 47 -18.53 2.78 -9.70
CA HIS A 47 -17.19 3.29 -9.40
C HIS A 47 -17.03 4.72 -9.92
N LYS A 48 -17.23 5.69 -9.04
CA LYS A 48 -17.15 7.12 -9.35
C LYS A 48 -15.73 7.56 -9.69
N HIS A 49 -15.62 8.59 -10.53
CA HIS A 49 -14.34 9.24 -10.86
C HIS A 49 -13.61 9.71 -9.59
N GLU A 50 -14.35 10.25 -8.63
CA GLU A 50 -13.83 10.71 -7.33
C GLU A 50 -13.07 9.61 -6.57
N TYR A 51 -13.51 8.34 -6.66
CA TYR A 51 -12.80 7.23 -6.01
C TYR A 51 -11.42 7.01 -6.63
N LYS A 52 -11.30 7.21 -7.94
CA LYS A 52 -10.03 7.10 -8.64
C LYS A 52 -9.11 8.27 -8.31
N GLU A 53 -9.64 9.48 -8.21
CA GLU A 53 -8.86 10.64 -7.77
C GLU A 53 -8.32 10.47 -6.34
N ILE A 54 -9.11 9.90 -5.43
CA ILE A 54 -8.66 9.59 -4.06
C ILE A 54 -7.64 8.46 -4.08
N HIS A 55 -7.81 7.43 -4.92
CA HIS A 55 -6.80 6.39 -5.11
C HIS A 55 -5.46 6.97 -5.60
N ASP A 56 -5.48 7.91 -6.54
CA ASP A 56 -4.26 8.55 -7.03
C ASP A 56 -3.58 9.39 -5.92
N LYS A 57 -4.35 10.02 -5.03
CA LYS A 57 -3.80 10.68 -3.82
C LYS A 57 -3.21 9.68 -2.84
N TYR A 58 -3.89 8.55 -2.62
CA TYR A 58 -3.40 7.45 -1.78
C TYR A 58 -2.05 6.92 -2.29
N LEU A 59 -1.92 6.71 -3.61
CA LEU A 59 -0.67 6.26 -4.23
C LEU A 59 0.47 7.26 -4.04
N ARG A 60 0.19 8.56 -4.19
CA ARG A 60 1.20 9.60 -3.95
C ARG A 60 1.66 9.62 -2.50
N LEU A 61 0.72 9.57 -1.55
CA LEU A 61 1.06 9.47 -0.13
C LEU A 61 1.92 8.24 0.16
N PHE A 62 1.59 7.11 -0.45
CA PHE A 62 2.36 5.87 -0.31
C PHE A 62 3.78 6.00 -0.86
N GLU A 63 3.92 6.58 -2.06
CA GLU A 63 5.21 6.81 -2.70
C GLU A 63 6.07 7.81 -1.92
N GLU A 64 5.48 8.92 -1.46
CA GLU A 64 6.16 9.94 -0.64
C GLU A 64 6.68 9.34 0.67
N GLU A 65 5.83 8.65 1.44
CA GLU A 65 6.22 8.05 2.72
C GLU A 65 7.31 6.97 2.57
N LEU A 66 7.24 6.19 1.49
CA LEU A 66 8.22 5.16 1.23
C LEU A 66 9.53 5.77 0.71
N SER A 67 9.47 6.78 -0.14
CA SER A 67 10.65 7.51 -0.64
C SER A 67 11.38 8.20 0.50
N ASP A 68 10.66 8.93 1.36
CA ASP A 68 11.22 9.61 2.53
C ASP A 68 11.93 8.60 3.45
N PHE A 69 11.31 7.45 3.69
CA PHE A 69 11.92 6.39 4.49
C PHE A 69 13.20 5.84 3.82
N VAL A 70 13.12 5.43 2.56
CA VAL A 70 14.24 4.82 1.83
C VAL A 70 15.43 5.79 1.72
N GLU A 71 15.16 7.08 1.49
CA GLU A 71 16.16 8.14 1.45
C GLU A 71 16.79 8.40 2.82
N SER A 72 15.99 8.39 3.89
CA SER A 72 16.50 8.51 5.28
C SER A 72 17.42 7.35 5.67
N GLU A 73 17.24 6.19 5.05
CA GLU A 73 18.07 4.98 5.20
C GLU A 73 19.29 4.96 4.27
N GLY A 74 19.53 6.05 3.52
CA GLY A 74 20.69 6.23 2.65
C GLY A 74 20.64 5.46 1.34
N SER A 75 19.45 5.06 0.89
CA SER A 75 19.20 4.46 -0.44
C SER A 75 18.34 5.41 -1.28
N THR A 76 18.16 5.14 -2.57
CA THR A 76 17.17 5.89 -3.38
C THR A 76 15.94 5.04 -3.68
N ILE A 77 14.81 5.69 -3.99
CA ILE A 77 13.58 4.99 -4.37
C ILE A 77 13.77 4.11 -5.62
N ASP A 78 14.62 4.54 -6.57
CA ASP A 78 14.99 3.74 -7.74
C ASP A 78 15.76 2.46 -7.38
N GLU A 79 16.67 2.55 -6.41
CA GLU A 79 17.41 1.39 -5.91
C GLU A 79 16.48 0.40 -5.21
N PHE A 80 15.57 0.92 -4.37
CA PHE A 80 14.54 0.13 -3.71
C PHE A 80 13.66 -0.61 -4.72
N PHE A 81 13.12 0.09 -5.73
CA PHE A 81 12.30 -0.55 -6.76
C PHE A 81 13.07 -1.58 -7.60
N ARG A 82 14.36 -1.32 -7.86
CA ARG A 82 15.24 -2.29 -8.54
C ARG A 82 15.38 -3.58 -7.70
N GLU A 83 15.54 -3.45 -6.40
CA GLU A 83 15.63 -4.59 -5.48
C GLU A 83 14.30 -5.33 -5.36
N CYS A 84 13.16 -4.63 -5.26
CA CYS A 84 11.82 -5.24 -5.31
C CYS A 84 11.64 -6.09 -6.58
N ARG A 85 12.04 -5.56 -7.75
CA ARG A 85 11.99 -6.32 -9.01
C ARG A 85 12.90 -7.55 -8.99
N ALA A 86 14.10 -7.44 -8.42
CA ALA A 86 15.01 -8.57 -8.29
C ALA A 86 14.43 -9.69 -7.40
N VAL A 87 13.81 -9.32 -6.28
CA VAL A 87 13.12 -10.23 -5.34
C VAL A 87 12.01 -11.01 -6.05
N VAL A 88 11.15 -10.32 -6.81
CA VAL A 88 10.06 -10.97 -7.56
C VAL A 88 10.59 -11.84 -8.70
N ASN A 89 11.60 -11.38 -9.44
CA ASN A 89 12.16 -12.13 -10.57
C ASN A 89 12.94 -13.38 -10.12
N ALA A 90 13.60 -13.36 -8.96
CA ALA A 90 14.30 -14.51 -8.40
C ALA A 90 13.34 -15.68 -8.10
N LYS A 91 12.08 -15.38 -7.71
CA LYS A 91 11.00 -16.37 -7.58
C LYS A 91 10.73 -17.09 -8.90
N VAL A 92 10.75 -16.36 -10.01
CA VAL A 92 10.39 -16.88 -11.35
C VAL A 92 11.49 -17.81 -11.91
N THR A 93 12.75 -17.61 -11.55
CA THR A 93 13.88 -18.36 -12.10
C THR A 93 14.17 -19.69 -11.39
N GLY A 94 13.43 -20.04 -10.33
CA GLY A 94 13.45 -21.39 -9.73
C GLY A 94 14.71 -21.75 -8.95
N TYR A 95 15.54 -20.76 -8.56
CA TYR A 95 16.58 -21.00 -7.56
C TYR A 95 15.92 -21.18 -6.18
N PHE A 96 16.09 -22.36 -5.60
CA PHE A 96 15.32 -22.97 -4.50
C PHE A 96 15.35 -22.30 -3.12
N ASP A 97 15.59 -20.99 -3.03
CA ASP A 97 15.33 -20.22 -1.80
C ASP A 97 14.33 -19.12 -2.17
N GLU A 98 13.08 -19.25 -1.71
CA GLU A 98 12.16 -18.12 -1.74
C GLU A 98 12.83 -16.97 -1.01
N HIS A 99 13.13 -15.88 -1.75
CA HIS A 99 13.75 -14.72 -1.15
C HIS A 99 12.88 -14.29 0.03
N LYS A 100 13.47 -14.12 1.22
CA LYS A 100 12.80 -13.90 2.52
C LYS A 100 11.69 -12.83 2.52
N TYR A 101 11.69 -11.95 1.53
CA TYR A 101 10.80 -10.79 1.40
C TYR A 101 9.90 -10.80 0.15
N VAL A 102 9.80 -11.90 -0.59
CA VAL A 102 8.85 -12.01 -1.72
C VAL A 102 7.43 -11.68 -1.28
N TRP A 103 6.98 -12.27 -0.17
CA TRP A 103 5.65 -12.02 0.39
C TRP A 103 5.42 -10.55 0.70
N PHE A 104 6.45 -9.83 1.17
CA PHE A 104 6.36 -8.42 1.50
C PHE A 104 6.22 -7.58 0.23
N VAL A 105 7.04 -7.83 -0.79
CA VAL A 105 6.95 -7.09 -2.06
C VAL A 105 5.62 -7.34 -2.76
N GLU A 106 5.11 -8.58 -2.75
CA GLU A 106 3.79 -8.91 -3.29
C GLU A 106 2.68 -8.21 -2.51
N HIS A 107 2.77 -8.17 -1.18
CA HIS A 107 1.81 -7.46 -0.33
C HIS A 107 1.85 -5.95 -0.55
N LEU A 108 3.05 -5.38 -0.68
CA LEU A 108 3.28 -3.96 -0.95
C LEU A 108 2.59 -3.56 -2.26
N LEU A 109 2.86 -4.29 -3.34
CA LEU A 109 2.24 -4.04 -4.65
C LEU A 109 0.71 -4.20 -4.60
N ALA A 110 0.23 -5.26 -3.94
CA ALA A 110 -1.21 -5.49 -3.77
C ALA A 110 -1.87 -4.33 -3.01
N SER A 111 -1.24 -3.78 -1.97
CA SER A 111 -1.80 -2.65 -1.21
C SER A 111 -1.98 -1.37 -2.03
N MET A 112 -1.26 -1.25 -3.15
CA MET A 112 -1.37 -0.13 -4.09
C MET A 112 -2.49 -0.35 -5.13
N GLU A 113 -3.00 -1.57 -5.27
CA GLU A 113 -4.06 -1.88 -6.24
C GLU A 113 -5.40 -1.26 -5.86
N TYR A 114 -6.14 -0.81 -6.88
CA TYR A 114 -7.42 -0.11 -6.68
C TYR A 114 -8.44 -0.93 -5.90
N GLU A 115 -8.54 -2.24 -6.15
CA GLU A 115 -9.52 -3.12 -5.49
C GLU A 115 -9.31 -3.23 -3.97
N LEU A 116 -8.04 -3.32 -3.55
CA LEU A 116 -7.71 -3.39 -2.13
C LEU A 116 -7.88 -2.03 -1.45
N PHE A 117 -7.45 -0.96 -2.12
CA PHE A 117 -7.74 0.40 -1.69
C PHE A 117 -9.25 0.65 -1.54
N PHE A 118 -10.05 0.26 -2.53
CA PHE A 118 -11.50 0.43 -2.50
C PHE A 118 -12.13 -0.34 -1.33
N SER A 119 -11.69 -1.58 -1.12
CA SER A 119 -12.13 -2.40 0.01
C SER A 119 -11.80 -1.77 1.37
N LEU A 120 -10.61 -1.16 1.50
CA LEU A 120 -10.20 -0.40 2.68
C LEU A 120 -11.17 0.77 2.94
N MET A 121 -11.42 1.59 1.93
CA MET A 121 -12.30 2.76 2.04
C MET A 121 -13.75 2.38 2.38
N ILE A 122 -14.27 1.31 1.78
CA ILE A 122 -15.60 0.78 2.10
C ILE A 122 -15.69 0.33 3.55
N ASN A 123 -14.64 -0.29 4.09
CA ASN A 123 -14.62 -0.69 5.50
C ASN A 123 -14.58 0.52 6.44
N GLU A 124 -13.84 1.56 6.09
CA GLU A 124 -13.80 2.78 6.90
C GLU A 124 -15.12 3.57 6.80
N ALA A 125 -15.73 3.66 5.63
CA ALA A 125 -17.07 4.23 5.45
C ALA A 125 -18.13 3.49 6.30
N ARG A 126 -18.06 2.14 6.37
CA ARG A 126 -18.93 1.35 7.26
C ARG A 126 -18.71 1.67 8.73
N ARG A 127 -17.46 1.91 9.15
CA ARG A 127 -17.14 2.31 10.53
C ARG A 127 -17.68 3.70 10.84
N LEU A 128 -17.55 4.64 9.91
CA LEU A 128 -18.08 6.00 10.03
C LEU A 128 -19.61 5.98 10.21
N ARG A 129 -20.35 5.19 9.40
CA ARG A 129 -21.82 5.07 9.51
C ARG A 129 -22.31 4.45 10.83
N ARG A 130 -21.45 3.73 11.55
CA ARG A 130 -21.77 3.10 12.84
C ARG A 130 -21.50 4.01 14.05
N LYS A 131 -20.79 5.12 13.85
CA LYS A 131 -20.56 6.15 14.87
C LYS A 131 -21.75 7.11 14.91
#